data_AF-A0A815H876-F1
#
_entry.id   AF-A0A815H876-F1
#
_cell.length_a   1.000
_cell.length_b   1.000
_cell.length_c   1.000
_cell.angle_alpha   90.00
_cell.angle_beta   90.00
_cell.angle_gamma   90.00
#
_symmetry.space_group_name_H-M   'P 1'
#
loop_
_entity.id
_entity.type
_entity.pdbx_description
1 polymer ?
#
loop_
_entity_poly.entity_id
_entity_poly.type
_entity_poly.pdbx_seq_one_letter_code
_entity_poly.pdbx_strand_id
1 'polypeptide(L)'
;MRTDYGPPNSGFGQSVAWIDDKTVAILLYSINARSWSQSEVWTFAVDIPLQNPLSVFPDNQQILDFEFSVTFFQMVLWSNNLYLLVIYNFVILVPSQAPGYQSIWHNDEDFYSTIFQSAPCPSGTYKNETGYGVCTICPPQTKNSGNEPSIECSSCLSNSFCPLGSIDDVILINYTSYIQTFAYPNSPDMNSYDDIIVQNVFTIGQSVRCLIIAPLFWTSLAIALCFIIWFIMTIGKVFNCQTIVRHRDNAKKILKNTDIVGEGERWIGGLSSFAIAVLFGFTFWFAADYHQLYPIETSGPMHASCDTTMRNANFDNALQLPLSNPDGSRWPIFDMLDAQPFTMSLDLINTGADCENITIQQNKPGVKYLTLSNLSCVMQPDDVTLTVTFPLPAHQLEVQLNVSGIYFIGGIRLCLRGPGIINGSSTLQTLDTCTLLFTTNETLARTSTVSISLIKVINQTSPLQIGGTTVYSGRWAPTIGEISISDSLVYEQDGEYLRYASERTTFTITISEQPFFLQNNQQPIVRTSELAFHTLLFCTLIIELFAMAFLLFKLIGKPLIHLFLRCQNKKTYVTQRNVIHH
;
A
#
# COMPACT_ATOMS: atom_id res chain seq x y z
N MET A 1 -9.12 80.89 -6.73
CA MET A 1 -9.41 80.58 -5.32
C MET A 1 -9.46 79.07 -5.20
N ARG A 2 -8.50 78.51 -4.48
CA ARG A 2 -8.39 77.11 -4.12
C ARG A 2 -9.45 76.86 -3.05
N THR A 3 -10.50 76.11 -3.36
CA THR A 3 -11.40 75.57 -2.34
C THR A 3 -11.00 74.12 -2.13
N ASP A 4 -10.31 73.91 -1.02
CA ASP A 4 -10.03 72.60 -0.46
C ASP A 4 -11.33 71.81 -0.27
N TYR A 5 -11.54 70.79 -1.08
CA TYR A 5 -12.29 69.60 -0.67
C TYR A 5 -11.26 68.48 -0.57
N GLY A 6 -10.83 68.18 0.65
CA GLY A 6 -10.13 66.92 0.93
C GLY A 6 -11.02 65.74 0.53
N PRO A 7 -10.45 64.56 0.22
CA PRO A 7 -11.24 63.39 -0.11
C PRO A 7 -12.22 63.12 1.05
N PRO A 8 -13.52 62.89 0.78
CA PRO A 8 -14.44 62.51 1.83
C PRO A 8 -13.99 61.16 2.40
N ASN A 9 -13.53 61.16 3.64
CA ASN A 9 -13.40 59.95 4.44
C ASN A 9 -14.82 59.43 4.76
N SER A 10 -15.24 58.33 4.14
CA SER A 10 -16.39 57.50 4.56
C SER A 10 -16.35 56.18 3.78
N GLY A 11 -16.64 54.98 4.27
CA GLY A 11 -17.32 54.50 5.48
C GLY A 11 -18.30 53.40 5.02
N PHE A 12 -18.31 52.23 5.66
CA PHE A 12 -19.30 51.15 5.45
C PHE A 12 -20.74 51.72 5.37
N GLY A 13 -21.55 51.31 4.38
CA GLY A 13 -22.98 51.66 4.31
C GLY A 13 -23.38 52.96 3.61
N GLN A 14 -22.65 53.41 2.59
CA GLN A 14 -23.05 54.58 1.78
C GLN A 14 -24.30 54.35 0.92
N SER A 15 -24.55 53.11 0.51
CA SER A 15 -25.78 52.69 -0.15
C SER A 15 -26.32 51.46 0.57
N VAL A 16 -27.58 51.53 0.98
CA VAL A 16 -28.28 50.44 1.67
C VAL A 16 -29.60 50.23 0.96
N ALA A 17 -29.90 48.98 0.63
CA ALA A 17 -31.16 48.61 0.01
C ALA A 17 -31.76 47.43 0.79
N TRP A 18 -33.01 47.57 1.21
CA TRP A 18 -33.79 46.45 1.72
C TRP A 18 -34.17 45.57 0.55
N ILE A 19 -33.88 44.28 0.62
CA ILE A 19 -34.25 43.33 -0.43
C ILE A 19 -35.64 42.78 -0.15
N ASP A 20 -35.87 42.41 1.10
CA ASP A 20 -37.15 41.96 1.63
C ASP A 20 -37.27 42.37 3.10
N ASP A 21 -38.30 41.86 3.77
CA ASP A 21 -38.57 42.16 5.18
C ASP A 21 -37.53 41.55 6.15
N LYS A 22 -36.60 40.73 5.66
CA LYS A 22 -35.64 39.95 6.45
C LYS A 22 -34.17 40.21 6.10
N THR A 23 -33.88 40.82 4.95
CA THR A 23 -32.53 40.96 4.42
C THR A 23 -32.24 42.39 3.93
N VAL A 24 -31.00 42.83 4.16
CA VAL A 24 -30.50 44.15 3.80
C VAL A 24 -29.18 44.03 3.04
N ALA A 25 -29.10 44.66 1.86
CA ALA A 25 -27.89 44.79 1.06
C ALA A 25 -27.18 46.10 1.41
N ILE A 26 -25.88 46.01 1.66
CA ILE A 26 -25.02 47.12 2.03
C ILE A 26 -23.83 47.14 1.08
N LEU A 27 -23.61 48.27 0.42
CA LEU A 27 -22.43 48.46 -0.42
C LEU A 27 -21.19 48.67 0.47
N LEU A 28 -20.19 47.80 0.35
CA LEU A 28 -18.91 47.92 1.03
C LEU A 28 -17.90 48.68 0.12
N TYR A 29 -17.55 49.90 0.56
CA TYR A 29 -16.49 50.80 0.07
C TYR A 29 -16.84 51.88 -0.98
N SER A 30 -16.07 52.98 -0.89
CA SER A 30 -16.26 54.28 -1.53
C SER A 30 -15.44 54.46 -2.82
N ILE A 31 -16.06 55.22 -3.72
CA ILE A 31 -15.66 55.61 -5.07
C ILE A 31 -14.31 56.35 -5.10
N ASN A 32 -13.45 55.97 -6.06
CA ASN A 32 -12.19 56.61 -6.52
C ASN A 32 -10.83 56.09 -5.98
N ALA A 33 -10.76 55.11 -5.08
CA ALA A 33 -9.45 54.64 -4.56
C ALA A 33 -9.04 53.21 -4.97
N ARG A 34 -9.97 52.37 -5.41
CA ARG A 34 -9.72 50.93 -5.69
C ARG A 34 -10.44 50.50 -6.97
N SER A 35 -9.82 49.58 -7.71
CA SER A 35 -10.38 48.95 -8.91
C SER A 35 -11.62 48.11 -8.59
N TRP A 36 -12.47 47.93 -9.61
CA TRP A 36 -13.62 47.01 -9.71
C TRP A 36 -13.50 45.73 -8.86
N SER A 37 -12.35 45.08 -8.87
CA SER A 37 -12.02 43.82 -8.17
C SER A 37 -12.13 43.86 -6.63
N GLN A 38 -12.61 44.95 -6.04
CA GLN A 38 -12.75 45.16 -4.59
C GLN A 38 -14.06 45.88 -4.21
N SER A 39 -14.98 46.10 -5.15
CA SER A 39 -16.31 46.66 -4.87
C SER A 39 -17.32 45.53 -4.68
N GLU A 40 -17.86 45.40 -3.46
CA GLU A 40 -18.72 44.28 -3.07
C GLU A 40 -20.01 44.79 -2.41
N VAL A 41 -21.10 44.11 -2.69
CA VAL A 41 -22.42 44.29 -2.09
C VAL A 41 -22.62 43.15 -1.11
N TRP A 42 -22.69 43.47 0.18
CA TRP A 42 -22.82 42.49 1.25
C TRP A 42 -24.27 42.46 1.72
N THR A 43 -24.86 41.29 1.70
CA THR A 43 -26.22 41.04 2.17
C THR A 43 -26.17 40.55 3.60
N PHE A 44 -27.04 41.06 4.47
CA PHE A 44 -27.15 40.62 5.85
C PHE A 44 -28.60 40.28 6.18
N ALA A 45 -28.80 39.32 7.07
CA ALA A 45 -30.06 39.15 7.77
C ALA A 45 -30.24 40.30 8.75
N VAL A 46 -31.46 40.82 8.84
CA VAL A 46 -31.82 41.97 9.68
C VAL A 46 -31.75 41.61 11.18
N ASP A 47 -31.85 40.31 11.47
CA ASP A 47 -31.88 39.66 12.77
C ASP A 47 -30.52 39.14 13.26
N ILE A 48 -29.45 39.27 12.45
CA ILE A 48 -28.10 38.77 12.75
C ILE A 48 -27.11 39.94 12.87
N PRO A 49 -26.08 39.87 13.75
CA PRO A 49 -25.03 40.88 13.79
C PRO A 49 -24.32 41.04 12.43
N LEU A 50 -24.11 42.29 12.00
CA LEU A 50 -23.48 42.67 10.72
C LEU A 50 -21.96 42.32 10.59
N GLN A 51 -21.51 41.26 11.25
CA GLN A 51 -20.12 40.78 11.20
C GLN A 51 -19.90 39.81 10.04
N ASN A 52 -20.94 39.06 9.66
CA ASN A 52 -20.88 38.03 8.63
C ASN A 52 -22.02 38.25 7.62
N PRO A 53 -21.73 38.51 6.34
CA PRO A 53 -22.76 38.62 5.31
C PRO A 53 -23.35 37.25 4.95
N LEU A 54 -24.66 37.19 4.72
CA LEU A 54 -25.37 36.02 4.16
C LEU A 54 -24.92 35.73 2.73
N SER A 55 -24.65 36.77 1.95
CA SER A 55 -24.14 36.64 0.59
C SER A 55 -23.36 37.89 0.19
N VAL A 56 -22.44 37.74 -0.76
CA VAL A 56 -21.65 38.83 -1.33
C VAL A 56 -21.88 38.84 -2.83
N PHE A 57 -22.07 40.02 -3.42
CA PHE A 57 -22.20 40.22 -4.86
C PHE A 57 -21.17 41.25 -5.35
N PRO A 58 -20.49 41.06 -6.49
CA PRO A 58 -20.41 39.81 -7.23
C PRO A 58 -19.78 38.72 -6.37
N ASP A 59 -19.99 37.47 -6.76
CA ASP A 59 -19.20 36.36 -6.28
C ASP A 59 -18.63 35.56 -7.46
N ASN A 60 -18.03 34.44 -7.14
CA ASN A 60 -17.44 33.47 -8.07
C ASN A 60 -18.44 32.75 -8.98
N GLN A 61 -19.73 32.70 -8.63
CA GLN A 61 -20.79 32.16 -9.49
C GLN A 61 -21.32 33.26 -10.43
N GLN A 62 -21.02 34.53 -10.11
CA GLN A 62 -21.56 35.74 -10.72
C GLN A 62 -20.43 36.64 -11.27
N ILE A 63 -19.57 36.07 -12.11
CA ILE A 63 -18.40 36.73 -12.68
C ILE A 63 -18.83 37.88 -13.60
N LEU A 64 -18.39 39.08 -13.27
CA LEU A 64 -18.65 40.31 -14.02
C LEU A 64 -17.43 40.61 -14.91
N ASP A 65 -17.55 40.38 -16.23
CA ASP A 65 -16.49 40.62 -17.21
C ASP A 65 -16.66 42.00 -17.88
N PHE A 66 -15.85 42.98 -17.45
CA PHE A 66 -15.84 44.32 -18.02
C PHE A 66 -14.49 44.63 -18.66
N GLU A 67 -14.50 45.20 -19.87
CA GLU A 67 -13.26 45.65 -20.55
C GLU A 67 -12.61 46.89 -19.90
N PHE A 68 -13.26 47.52 -18.91
CA PHE A 68 -12.80 48.74 -18.25
C PHE A 68 -13.03 48.70 -16.73
N SER A 69 -12.31 49.55 -15.98
CA SER A 69 -12.48 49.64 -14.53
C SER A 69 -13.77 50.36 -14.16
N VAL A 70 -14.71 49.61 -13.60
CA VAL A 70 -16.07 50.02 -13.26
C VAL A 70 -16.17 50.22 -11.72
N THR A 71 -16.96 51.19 -11.23
CA THR A 71 -17.11 51.45 -9.77
C THR A 71 -18.57 51.66 -9.40
N PHE A 72 -19.08 50.91 -8.42
CA PHE A 72 -20.45 51.01 -7.94
C PHE A 72 -20.72 52.36 -7.28
N PHE A 73 -21.77 53.04 -7.75
CA PHE A 73 -22.16 54.37 -7.32
C PHE A 73 -23.37 54.33 -6.40
N GLN A 74 -24.41 53.59 -6.76
CA GLN A 74 -25.66 53.51 -6.00
C GLN A 74 -26.33 52.16 -6.22
N MET A 75 -27.00 51.66 -5.17
CA MET A 75 -27.87 50.48 -5.25
C MET A 75 -29.31 50.89 -5.04
N VAL A 76 -30.20 50.40 -5.90
CA VAL A 76 -31.63 50.56 -5.75
C VAL A 76 -32.27 49.19 -5.91
N LEU A 77 -33.13 48.81 -4.97
CA LEU A 77 -34.00 47.66 -5.15
C LEU A 77 -35.31 48.13 -5.76
N TRP A 78 -35.73 47.52 -6.87
CA TRP A 78 -37.01 47.82 -7.49
C TRP A 78 -37.65 46.56 -8.05
N SER A 79 -38.89 46.27 -7.66
CA SER A 79 -39.63 45.08 -8.10
C SER A 79 -38.87 43.77 -7.81
N ASN A 80 -38.28 43.67 -6.62
CA ASN A 80 -37.41 42.56 -6.16
C ASN A 80 -36.12 42.36 -6.96
N ASN A 81 -35.78 43.25 -7.90
CA ASN A 81 -34.52 43.19 -8.63
C ASN A 81 -33.53 44.21 -8.03
N LEU A 82 -32.26 43.82 -8.00
CA LEU A 82 -31.17 44.68 -7.55
C LEU A 82 -30.61 45.44 -8.75
N TYR A 83 -30.73 46.76 -8.71
CA TYR A 83 -30.12 47.67 -9.70
C TYR A 83 -28.86 48.27 -9.10
N LEU A 84 -27.74 48.06 -9.76
CA LEU A 84 -26.46 48.67 -9.42
C LEU A 84 -26.13 49.71 -10.48
N LEU A 85 -26.16 50.98 -10.07
CA LEU A 85 -25.71 52.08 -10.89
C LEU A 85 -24.20 52.20 -10.76
N VAL A 86 -23.53 52.32 -11.91
CA VAL A 86 -22.08 52.33 -12.00
C VAL A 86 -21.57 53.62 -12.67
N ILE A 87 -20.29 53.97 -12.44
CA ILE A 87 -19.67 55.14 -13.08
C ILE A 87 -19.86 55.04 -14.61
N TYR A 88 -20.13 56.19 -15.26
CA TYR A 88 -20.48 56.34 -16.69
C TYR A 88 -21.94 56.05 -17.09
N ASN A 89 -22.89 56.11 -16.14
CA ASN A 89 -24.33 55.83 -16.36
C ASN A 89 -24.63 54.40 -16.85
N PHE A 90 -23.75 53.45 -16.51
CA PHE A 90 -23.98 52.05 -16.77
C PHE A 90 -24.87 51.47 -15.67
N VAL A 91 -25.84 50.63 -16.03
CA VAL A 91 -26.75 49.99 -15.07
C VAL A 91 -26.60 48.49 -15.15
N ILE A 92 -26.30 47.86 -14.02
CA ILE A 92 -26.32 46.40 -13.88
C ILE A 92 -27.64 46.01 -13.21
N LEU A 93 -28.41 45.18 -13.89
CA LEU A 93 -29.63 44.59 -13.36
C LEU A 93 -29.36 43.15 -12.94
N VAL A 94 -29.50 42.88 -11.65
CA VAL A 94 -29.46 41.52 -11.08
C VAL A 94 -30.89 41.14 -10.71
N PRO A 95 -31.57 40.31 -11.52
CA PRO A 95 -32.92 39.90 -11.19
C PRO A 95 -32.93 39.01 -9.96
N SER A 96 -34.01 39.07 -9.18
CA SER A 96 -34.30 38.01 -8.23
C SER A 96 -34.78 36.78 -8.99
N GLN A 97 -34.20 35.64 -8.64
CA GLN A 97 -34.44 34.37 -9.32
C GLN A 97 -35.36 33.49 -8.49
N ALA A 98 -36.19 32.72 -9.19
CA ALA A 98 -37.02 31.70 -8.57
C ALA A 98 -36.15 30.63 -7.87
N PRO A 99 -36.71 29.86 -6.91
CA PRO A 99 -36.02 28.74 -6.31
C PRO A 99 -35.46 27.78 -7.37
N GLY A 100 -34.24 27.28 -7.14
CA GLY A 100 -33.49 26.46 -8.08
C GLY A 100 -32.71 27.21 -9.16
N TYR A 101 -32.81 28.54 -9.23
CA TYR A 101 -32.11 29.37 -10.21
C TYR A 101 -31.19 30.42 -9.58
N GLN A 102 -30.07 30.67 -10.23
CA GLN A 102 -29.13 31.74 -9.93
C GLN A 102 -29.06 32.76 -11.07
N SER A 103 -28.66 33.97 -10.72
CA SER A 103 -28.41 35.05 -11.68
C SER A 103 -26.98 34.92 -12.17
N ILE A 104 -26.76 34.61 -13.45
CA ILE A 104 -25.43 34.55 -14.06
C ILE A 104 -25.20 35.74 -14.98
N TRP A 105 -23.95 36.13 -15.11
CA TRP A 105 -23.57 37.15 -16.07
C TRP A 105 -23.81 36.66 -17.49
N HIS A 106 -24.37 37.55 -18.32
CA HIS A 106 -24.51 37.32 -19.75
C HIS A 106 -23.79 38.44 -20.48
N ASN A 107 -22.93 38.08 -21.43
CA ASN A 107 -22.33 39.04 -22.36
C ASN A 107 -23.41 39.50 -23.35
N ASP A 108 -24.27 40.41 -22.91
CA ASP A 108 -25.11 41.20 -23.82
C ASP A 108 -24.28 42.34 -24.41
N GLU A 109 -24.34 42.52 -25.74
CA GLU A 109 -23.63 43.58 -26.48
C GLU A 109 -24.21 45.00 -26.26
N ASP A 110 -25.06 45.19 -25.25
CA ASP A 110 -25.74 46.46 -24.99
C ASP A 110 -24.83 47.45 -24.23
N PHE A 111 -24.44 48.52 -24.92
CA PHE A 111 -23.46 49.53 -24.47
C PHE A 111 -23.81 50.32 -23.19
N TYR A 112 -25.02 50.18 -22.63
CA TYR A 112 -25.50 51.01 -21.51
C TYR A 112 -26.08 50.22 -20.32
N SER A 113 -26.31 48.92 -20.46
CA SER A 113 -26.82 48.09 -19.36
C SER A 113 -26.47 46.63 -19.55
N THR A 114 -26.15 45.94 -18.45
CA THR A 114 -26.08 44.48 -18.43
C THR A 114 -27.19 43.90 -17.57
N ILE A 115 -27.88 42.90 -18.10
CA ILE A 115 -28.92 42.16 -17.39
C ILE A 115 -28.38 40.76 -17.12
N PHE A 116 -28.36 40.37 -15.84
CA PHE A 116 -28.05 38.98 -15.49
C PHE A 116 -29.16 38.06 -15.96
N GLN A 117 -28.78 36.90 -16.49
CA GLN A 117 -29.72 35.88 -16.93
C GLN A 117 -29.97 34.83 -15.86
N SER A 118 -31.11 34.15 -15.98
CA SER A 118 -31.47 33.03 -15.13
C SER A 118 -30.78 31.76 -15.61
N ALA A 119 -30.05 31.08 -14.72
CA ALA A 119 -29.51 29.75 -14.97
C ALA A 119 -29.82 28.82 -13.79
N PRO A 120 -29.99 27.51 -14.01
CA PRO A 120 -30.16 26.55 -12.91
C PRO A 120 -28.93 26.55 -12.00
N CYS A 121 -29.12 26.18 -10.73
CA CYS A 121 -28.02 26.01 -9.79
C CYS A 121 -26.97 25.01 -10.32
N PRO A 122 -25.66 25.28 -10.10
CA PRO A 122 -24.60 24.38 -10.51
C PRO A 122 -24.67 23.06 -9.72
N SER A 123 -24.10 22.00 -10.29
CA SER A 123 -24.03 20.68 -9.65
C SER A 123 -23.44 20.77 -8.24
N GLY A 124 -24.01 20.01 -7.30
CA GLY A 124 -23.63 20.06 -5.88
C GLY A 124 -24.20 21.23 -5.09
N THR A 125 -25.06 22.07 -5.66
CA THR A 125 -25.69 23.21 -4.96
C THR A 125 -27.22 23.23 -5.16
N TYR A 126 -27.95 23.95 -4.32
CA TYR A 126 -29.41 24.11 -4.39
C TYR A 126 -29.83 25.52 -3.98
N LYS A 127 -31.08 25.89 -4.24
CA LYS A 127 -31.65 27.15 -3.77
C LYS A 127 -33.14 27.01 -3.48
N ASN A 128 -33.51 27.07 -2.21
CA ASN A 128 -34.88 26.88 -1.73
C ASN A 128 -35.72 28.17 -1.74
N GLU A 129 -35.09 29.35 -1.68
CA GLU A 129 -35.76 30.64 -1.59
C GLU A 129 -35.59 31.50 -2.85
N THR A 130 -36.55 32.40 -3.07
CA THR A 130 -36.48 33.38 -4.17
C THR A 130 -35.55 34.50 -3.78
N GLY A 131 -34.58 34.84 -4.61
CA GLY A 131 -33.62 35.89 -4.28
C GLY A 131 -32.54 36.10 -5.34
N TYR A 132 -31.72 37.12 -5.14
CA TYR A 132 -30.56 37.43 -5.99
C TYR A 132 -29.28 36.71 -5.51
N GLY A 133 -29.33 36.08 -4.33
CA GLY A 133 -28.23 35.31 -3.75
C GLY A 133 -27.88 34.06 -4.55
N VAL A 134 -26.71 33.51 -4.22
CA VAL A 134 -26.09 32.35 -4.86
C VAL A 134 -26.71 31.04 -4.40
N CYS A 135 -26.37 29.94 -5.07
CA CYS A 135 -26.86 28.63 -4.65
C CYS A 135 -26.05 28.11 -3.44
N THR A 136 -26.77 27.57 -2.45
CA THR A 136 -26.20 26.97 -1.23
C THR A 136 -25.64 25.59 -1.54
N ILE A 137 -24.57 25.18 -0.87
CA ILE A 137 -23.92 23.91 -1.15
C ILE A 137 -24.70 22.76 -0.51
N CYS A 138 -24.83 21.65 -1.23
CA CYS A 138 -25.47 20.46 -0.68
C CYS A 138 -24.72 19.97 0.57
N PRO A 139 -25.45 19.74 1.69
CA PRO A 139 -24.84 19.22 2.91
C PRO A 139 -24.26 17.81 2.70
N PRO A 140 -23.34 17.34 3.55
CA PRO A 140 -22.83 15.98 3.50
C PRO A 140 -23.97 14.95 3.47
N GLN A 141 -23.76 13.81 2.80
CA GLN A 141 -24.76 12.75 2.60
C GLN A 141 -25.96 13.17 1.73
N THR A 142 -25.89 14.31 1.03
CA THR A 142 -26.86 14.72 0.03
C THR A 142 -26.17 15.09 -1.28
N LYS A 143 -26.91 15.05 -2.39
CA LYS A 143 -26.39 15.25 -3.74
C LYS A 143 -27.35 16.04 -4.63
N ASN A 144 -26.77 16.71 -5.62
CA ASN A 144 -27.48 17.29 -6.75
C ASN A 144 -26.64 17.17 -8.03
N SER A 145 -27.16 16.46 -9.03
CA SER A 145 -26.48 16.26 -10.33
C SER A 145 -26.28 17.56 -11.11
N GLY A 146 -27.05 18.61 -10.80
CA GLY A 146 -27.13 19.83 -11.61
C GLY A 146 -27.96 19.62 -12.89
N ASN A 147 -27.98 20.63 -13.74
CA ASN A 147 -28.71 20.73 -15.03
C ASN A 147 -30.22 21.00 -14.94
N GLU A 148 -30.84 20.79 -13.77
CA GLU A 148 -32.23 21.14 -13.49
C GLU A 148 -32.32 22.09 -12.30
N PRO A 149 -33.36 22.94 -12.23
CA PRO A 149 -33.57 23.80 -11.07
C PRO A 149 -33.80 22.96 -9.81
N SER A 150 -32.92 23.11 -8.83
CA SER A 150 -32.96 22.32 -7.59
C SER A 150 -33.29 23.19 -6.39
N ILE A 151 -34.41 22.90 -5.74
CA ILE A 151 -34.86 23.56 -4.51
C ILE A 151 -34.36 22.84 -3.25
N GLU A 152 -33.92 21.60 -3.37
CA GLU A 152 -33.41 20.76 -2.27
C GLU A 152 -32.42 19.71 -2.79
N CYS A 153 -31.51 19.27 -1.92
CA CYS A 153 -30.59 18.18 -2.24
C CYS A 153 -31.21 16.82 -1.93
N SER A 154 -30.99 15.85 -2.81
CA SER A 154 -31.47 14.48 -2.61
C SER A 154 -30.56 13.69 -1.68
N SER A 155 -31.10 12.80 -0.84
CA SER A 155 -30.27 11.95 0.02
C SER A 155 -29.43 10.96 -0.79
N CYS A 156 -28.18 10.78 -0.39
CA CYS A 156 -27.31 9.75 -0.94
C CYS A 156 -27.62 8.35 -0.37
N LEU A 157 -27.12 7.31 -1.04
CA LEU A 157 -27.19 5.93 -0.56
C LEU A 157 -26.31 5.76 0.69
N SER A 158 -26.75 4.96 1.66
CA SER A 158 -26.06 4.79 2.96
C SER A 158 -24.62 4.27 2.89
N ASN A 159 -24.25 3.64 1.76
CA ASN A 159 -22.93 3.06 1.53
C ASN A 159 -22.11 3.81 0.47
N SER A 160 -22.57 4.99 0.07
CA SER A 160 -21.93 5.84 -0.93
C SER A 160 -21.04 6.90 -0.29
N PHE A 161 -20.12 7.44 -1.08
CA PHE A 161 -19.29 8.57 -0.76
C PHE A 161 -19.93 9.85 -1.28
N CYS A 162 -20.57 10.56 -0.37
CA CYS A 162 -21.16 11.86 -0.62
C CYS A 162 -20.63 12.91 0.36
N PRO A 163 -19.45 13.51 0.07
CA PRO A 163 -18.98 14.67 0.79
C PRO A 163 -19.87 15.90 0.52
N LEU A 164 -19.54 17.02 1.15
CA LEU A 164 -20.19 18.30 0.89
C LEU A 164 -20.13 18.66 -0.61
N GLY A 165 -21.22 19.17 -1.18
CA GLY A 165 -21.27 19.54 -2.60
C GLY A 165 -21.23 18.38 -3.59
N SER A 166 -21.72 17.20 -3.20
CA SER A 166 -21.74 16.01 -4.05
C SER A 166 -22.68 16.14 -5.26
N ILE A 167 -22.23 15.61 -6.39
CA ILE A 167 -22.99 15.56 -7.64
C ILE A 167 -23.80 14.28 -7.71
N ASP A 168 -23.15 13.14 -7.46
CA ASP A 168 -23.81 11.83 -7.40
C ASP A 168 -23.18 10.89 -6.34
N ASP A 169 -23.82 9.73 -6.13
CA ASP A 169 -23.34 8.66 -5.27
C ASP A 169 -22.07 8.02 -5.84
N VAL A 170 -20.96 8.08 -5.11
CA VAL A 170 -19.72 7.38 -5.52
C VAL A 170 -19.46 6.15 -4.65
N ILE A 171 -19.16 5.00 -5.25
CA ILE A 171 -18.75 3.80 -4.51
C ILE A 171 -17.22 3.80 -4.35
N LEU A 172 -16.73 4.16 -3.15
CA LEU A 172 -15.29 4.21 -2.81
C LEU A 172 -14.53 2.88 -3.05
N ILE A 173 -15.22 1.74 -3.03
CA ILE A 173 -14.61 0.42 -3.25
C ILE A 173 -13.98 0.33 -4.65
N ASN A 174 -14.47 1.10 -5.62
CA ASN A 174 -13.87 1.14 -6.96
C ASN A 174 -12.51 1.86 -6.99
N TYR A 175 -12.17 2.61 -5.93
CA TYR A 175 -11.00 3.47 -5.83
C TYR A 175 -10.03 3.00 -4.73
N THR A 176 -9.68 1.71 -4.75
CA THR A 176 -8.79 1.15 -3.72
C THR A 176 -7.39 1.77 -3.76
N SER A 177 -6.86 2.01 -2.56
CA SER A 177 -5.45 2.32 -2.35
C SER A 177 -4.65 1.04 -2.23
N TYR A 178 -3.51 0.98 -2.92
CA TYR A 178 -2.56 -0.10 -2.76
C TYR A 178 -1.14 0.46 -2.91
N ILE A 179 -0.30 0.06 -1.96
CA ILE A 179 1.12 0.37 -1.96
C ILE A 179 1.82 -0.97 -2.11
N GLN A 180 2.65 -1.09 -3.12
CA GLN A 180 3.47 -2.28 -3.30
C GLN A 180 4.66 -2.21 -2.33
N THR A 181 4.48 -2.48 -1.04
CA THR A 181 5.63 -2.70 -0.14
C THR A 181 5.98 -4.17 -0.11
N PHE A 182 7.23 -4.52 -0.45
CA PHE A 182 7.79 -5.84 -0.18
C PHE A 182 9.03 -5.60 0.68
N ALA A 183 8.87 -5.64 2.00
CA ALA A 183 10.01 -5.80 2.88
C ALA A 183 10.43 -7.28 2.81
N TYR A 184 11.73 -7.57 2.68
CA TYR A 184 12.17 -8.95 2.90
C TYR A 184 11.81 -9.37 4.32
N PRO A 185 11.44 -10.65 4.52
CA PRO A 185 11.22 -11.15 5.86
C PRO A 185 12.51 -11.04 6.67
N ASN A 186 12.35 -11.04 8.00
CA ASN A 186 13.49 -11.19 8.88
C ASN A 186 14.21 -12.50 8.57
N SER A 187 15.53 -12.51 8.76
CA SER A 187 16.31 -13.74 8.70
C SER A 187 15.76 -14.77 9.67
N PRO A 188 15.81 -16.07 9.31
CA PRO A 188 15.48 -17.13 10.25
C PRO A 188 16.39 -17.05 11.48
N ASP A 189 15.83 -17.38 12.65
CA ASP A 189 16.55 -17.37 13.93
C ASP A 189 17.78 -18.29 13.91
N MET A 190 17.77 -19.31 13.05
CA MET A 190 18.88 -20.23 12.83
C MET A 190 19.52 -19.96 11.47
N ASN A 191 20.78 -19.53 11.50
CA ASN A 191 21.57 -19.16 10.32
C ASN A 191 22.71 -20.16 10.03
N SER A 192 22.71 -21.32 10.69
CA SER A 192 23.70 -22.39 10.53
C SER A 192 23.01 -23.66 10.04
N TYR A 193 23.45 -24.18 8.89
CA TYR A 193 22.86 -25.39 8.30
C TYR A 193 23.02 -26.62 9.20
N ASP A 194 24.13 -26.72 9.95
CA ASP A 194 24.37 -27.83 10.87
C ASP A 194 23.32 -27.87 11.99
N ASP A 195 22.94 -26.71 12.52
CA ASP A 195 21.90 -26.66 13.55
C ASP A 195 20.52 -26.94 12.96
N ILE A 196 20.25 -26.46 11.74
CA ILE A 196 18.99 -26.69 11.02
C ILE A 196 18.81 -28.19 10.73
N ILE A 197 19.84 -28.90 10.25
CA ILE A 197 19.75 -30.33 9.96
C ILE A 197 19.58 -31.14 11.25
N VAL A 198 20.30 -30.79 12.32
CA VAL A 198 20.14 -31.40 13.65
C VAL A 198 18.72 -31.21 14.15
N GLN A 199 18.22 -29.96 14.15
CA GLN A 199 16.86 -29.67 14.59
C GLN A 199 15.85 -30.46 13.75
N ASN A 200 15.92 -30.43 12.42
CA ASN A 200 14.94 -31.13 11.59
C ASN A 200 14.97 -32.66 11.81
N VAL A 201 16.14 -33.25 12.08
CA VAL A 201 16.25 -34.68 12.36
C VAL A 201 15.65 -35.03 13.73
N PHE A 202 15.87 -34.23 14.76
CA PHE A 202 15.46 -34.56 16.14
C PHE A 202 14.09 -34.00 16.56
N THR A 203 13.49 -33.11 15.78
CA THR A 203 12.19 -32.50 16.14
C THR A 203 11.04 -33.38 15.67
N ILE A 204 10.17 -33.78 16.61
CA ILE A 204 8.90 -34.45 16.32
C ILE A 204 7.77 -33.44 16.55
N GLY A 205 7.16 -32.98 15.47
CA GLY A 205 6.00 -32.09 15.57
C GLY A 205 4.73 -32.83 16.04
N GLN A 206 3.76 -32.07 16.57
CA GLN A 206 2.51 -32.64 17.10
C GLN A 206 1.49 -33.02 16.02
N SER A 207 1.65 -32.53 14.78
CA SER A 207 0.72 -32.84 13.69
C SER A 207 1.02 -34.19 13.04
N VAL A 208 -0.01 -34.86 12.50
CA VAL A 208 0.15 -36.14 11.79
C VAL A 208 1.10 -36.02 10.60
N ARG A 209 1.02 -34.90 9.86
CA ARG A 209 1.95 -34.57 8.77
C ARG A 209 3.39 -34.52 9.28
N CYS A 210 3.62 -33.84 10.40
CA CYS A 210 4.93 -33.73 11.01
C CYS A 210 5.53 -35.08 11.42
N LEU A 211 4.71 -35.96 11.98
CA LEU A 211 5.14 -37.26 12.43
C LEU A 211 5.53 -38.18 11.25
N ILE A 212 4.84 -38.06 10.11
CA ILE A 212 5.15 -38.80 8.88
C ILE A 212 6.44 -38.28 8.21
N ILE A 213 6.75 -36.99 8.33
CA ILE A 213 7.93 -36.38 7.68
C ILE A 213 9.17 -36.50 8.57
N ALA A 214 9.01 -36.66 9.89
CA ALA A 214 10.10 -36.70 10.86
C ALA A 214 11.08 -37.88 10.62
N PRO A 215 12.37 -37.62 10.36
CA PRO A 215 13.37 -38.67 10.16
C PRO A 215 13.53 -39.60 11.37
N LEU A 216 13.41 -39.04 12.59
CA LEU A 216 13.52 -39.81 13.83
C LEU A 216 12.38 -40.82 14.00
N PHE A 217 11.18 -40.53 13.48
CA PHE A 217 10.06 -41.47 13.55
C PHE A 217 10.36 -42.74 12.73
N TRP A 218 10.76 -42.59 11.46
CA TRP A 218 11.08 -43.72 10.59
C TRP A 218 12.29 -44.52 11.05
N THR A 219 13.28 -43.84 11.60
CA THR A 219 14.46 -44.51 12.16
C THR A 219 14.13 -45.24 13.46
N SER A 220 13.25 -44.70 14.31
CA SER A 220 12.72 -45.42 15.48
C SER A 220 11.93 -46.67 15.07
N LEU A 221 11.12 -46.56 14.00
CA LEU A 221 10.38 -47.69 13.43
C LEU A 221 11.35 -48.75 12.85
N ALA A 222 12.37 -48.33 12.12
CA ALA A 222 13.41 -49.21 11.61
C ALA A 222 14.17 -49.91 12.76
N ILE A 223 14.50 -49.19 13.82
CA ILE A 223 15.11 -49.74 15.03
C ILE A 223 14.18 -50.76 15.71
N ALA A 224 12.88 -50.45 15.85
CA ALA A 224 11.90 -51.37 16.42
C ALA A 224 11.76 -52.65 15.59
N LEU A 225 11.71 -52.54 14.26
CA LEU A 225 11.72 -53.69 13.34
C LEU A 225 13.01 -54.50 13.48
N CYS A 226 14.16 -53.84 13.60
CA CYS A 226 15.45 -54.49 13.87
C CYS A 226 15.44 -55.26 15.20
N PHE A 227 14.85 -54.70 16.25
CA PHE A 227 14.68 -55.37 17.54
C PHE A 227 13.75 -56.58 17.45
N ILE A 228 12.64 -56.48 16.71
CA ILE A 228 11.73 -57.61 16.47
C ILE A 228 12.46 -58.74 15.74
N ILE A 229 13.20 -58.43 14.66
CA ILE A 229 14.01 -59.41 13.93
C ILE A 229 15.04 -60.04 14.85
N TRP A 230 15.74 -59.24 15.66
CA TRP A 230 16.70 -59.72 16.64
C TRP A 230 16.06 -60.67 17.67
N PHE A 231 14.87 -60.33 18.16
CA PHE A 231 14.11 -61.14 19.11
C PHE A 231 13.66 -62.47 18.50
N ILE A 232 13.10 -62.45 17.29
CA ILE A 232 12.71 -63.66 16.53
C ILE A 232 13.93 -64.56 16.30
N MET A 233 15.07 -63.98 15.90
CA MET A 233 16.34 -64.71 15.69
C MET A 233 16.87 -65.34 16.99
N THR A 234 16.61 -64.71 18.14
CA THR A 234 17.03 -65.19 19.47
C THR A 234 16.10 -66.28 19.98
N ILE A 235 14.78 -66.11 19.87
CA ILE A 235 13.77 -67.13 20.19
C ILE A 235 13.96 -68.37 19.32
N GLY A 236 14.16 -68.20 18.01
CA GLY A 236 14.41 -69.30 17.09
C GLY A 236 15.65 -70.13 17.46
N LYS A 237 16.62 -69.54 18.18
CA LYS A 237 17.77 -70.27 18.75
C LYS A 237 17.36 -71.16 19.93
N VAL A 238 16.40 -70.75 20.75
CA VAL A 238 15.99 -71.46 21.97
C VAL A 238 15.06 -72.63 21.64
N PHE A 239 14.16 -72.47 20.67
CA PHE A 239 13.15 -73.48 20.32
C PHE A 239 13.63 -74.59 19.36
N ASN A 240 14.88 -74.53 18.87
CA ASN A 240 15.55 -75.60 18.10
C ASN A 240 14.75 -76.20 16.91
N CYS A 241 13.91 -75.39 16.26
CA CYS A 241 13.10 -75.83 15.12
C CYS A 241 13.91 -75.81 13.81
N GLN A 242 14.06 -76.94 13.12
CA GLN A 242 14.96 -77.12 11.94
C GLN A 242 14.69 -76.13 10.80
N THR A 243 13.44 -75.79 10.52
CA THR A 243 13.05 -74.85 9.46
C THR A 243 13.51 -73.42 9.78
N ILE A 244 13.41 -73.01 11.04
CA ILE A 244 13.80 -71.69 11.53
C ILE A 244 15.34 -71.53 11.54
N VAL A 245 16.08 -72.61 11.83
CA VAL A 245 17.55 -72.61 11.79
C VAL A 245 18.07 -72.30 10.38
N ARG A 246 17.48 -72.89 9.34
CA ARG A 246 17.87 -72.63 7.93
C ARG A 246 17.64 -71.17 7.52
N HIS A 247 16.48 -70.60 7.83
CA HIS A 247 16.18 -69.19 7.54
C HIS A 247 17.09 -68.23 8.33
N ARG A 248 17.39 -68.57 9.59
CA ARG A 248 18.29 -67.79 10.45
C ARG A 248 19.73 -67.75 9.92
N ASP A 249 20.27 -68.86 9.43
CA ASP A 249 21.65 -68.87 8.93
C ASP A 249 21.80 -68.15 7.59
N ASN A 250 20.78 -68.20 6.73
CA ASN A 250 20.72 -67.35 5.54
C ASN A 250 20.65 -65.86 5.89
N ALA A 251 19.77 -65.48 6.83
CA ALA A 251 19.63 -64.10 7.27
C ALA A 251 20.91 -63.56 7.92
N LYS A 252 21.61 -64.37 8.74
CA LYS A 252 22.93 -64.01 9.28
C LYS A 252 23.95 -63.77 8.18
N LYS A 253 23.99 -64.60 7.14
CA LYS A 253 24.96 -64.45 6.04
C LYS A 253 24.75 -63.13 5.30
N ILE A 254 23.48 -62.77 5.05
CA ILE A 254 23.12 -61.49 4.43
C ILE A 254 23.49 -60.32 5.35
N LEU A 255 23.03 -60.34 6.60
CA LEU A 255 23.27 -59.25 7.56
C LEU A 255 24.74 -59.07 7.94
N LYS A 256 25.53 -60.13 7.92
CA LYS A 256 26.99 -60.05 8.15
C LYS A 256 27.69 -59.34 6.98
N ASN A 257 27.18 -59.50 5.76
CA ASN A 257 27.73 -58.86 4.57
C ASN A 257 27.32 -57.38 4.44
N THR A 258 26.24 -56.96 5.10
CA THR A 258 25.74 -55.57 5.08
C THR A 258 26.14 -54.78 6.33
N ASP A 259 27.05 -55.30 7.15
CA ASP A 259 27.50 -54.66 8.39
C ASP A 259 28.58 -53.62 8.12
N ILE A 260 28.18 -52.35 8.14
CA ILE A 260 29.05 -51.19 7.97
C ILE A 260 29.72 -50.80 9.30
N VAL A 261 29.10 -51.11 10.44
CA VAL A 261 29.53 -50.61 11.76
C VAL A 261 30.55 -51.55 12.43
N GLY A 262 30.37 -52.87 12.26
CA GLY A 262 31.21 -53.90 12.87
C GLY A 262 32.14 -54.62 11.90
N GLU A 263 32.28 -54.14 10.66
CA GLU A 263 33.08 -54.76 9.59
C GLU A 263 32.74 -56.25 9.35
N GLY A 264 31.50 -56.64 9.62
CA GLY A 264 31.06 -58.03 9.49
C GLY A 264 31.46 -58.93 10.65
N GLU A 265 31.95 -58.41 11.79
CA GLU A 265 32.22 -59.23 12.98
C GLU A 265 30.92 -59.89 13.49
N ARG A 266 29.77 -59.20 13.35
CA ARG A 266 28.46 -59.67 13.87
C ARG A 266 27.29 -59.30 12.95
N TRP A 267 26.37 -60.25 12.75
CA TRP A 267 25.10 -60.03 12.03
C TRP A 267 24.21 -58.92 12.62
N ILE A 268 24.43 -58.53 13.87
CA ILE A 268 23.66 -57.48 14.54
C ILE A 268 24.06 -56.08 14.03
N GLY A 269 25.30 -55.92 13.56
CA GLY A 269 25.79 -54.67 12.99
C GLY A 269 25.16 -54.36 11.62
N GLY A 270 24.79 -55.40 10.86
CA GLY A 270 23.99 -55.28 9.65
C GLY A 270 22.58 -54.75 9.89
N LEU A 271 21.98 -55.01 11.05
CA LEU A 271 20.67 -54.44 11.42
C LEU A 271 20.79 -52.94 11.74
N SER A 272 21.82 -52.53 12.48
CA SER A 272 22.09 -51.10 12.70
C SER A 272 22.40 -50.36 11.40
N SER A 273 23.09 -51.01 10.45
CA SER A 273 23.39 -50.43 9.13
C SER A 273 22.12 -50.11 8.33
N PHE A 274 21.05 -50.91 8.50
CA PHE A 274 19.74 -50.62 7.90
C PHE A 274 19.10 -49.34 8.49
N ALA A 275 19.14 -49.17 9.82
CA ALA A 275 18.62 -47.95 10.46
C ALA A 275 19.40 -46.69 10.03
N ILE A 276 20.73 -46.80 9.89
CA ILE A 276 21.58 -45.73 9.37
C ILE A 276 21.21 -45.37 7.93
N ALA A 277 21.00 -46.38 7.06
CA ALA A 277 20.62 -46.17 5.67
C ALA A 277 19.28 -45.41 5.53
N VAL A 278 18.29 -45.72 6.37
CA VAL A 278 17.02 -44.97 6.42
C VAL A 278 17.28 -43.51 6.78
N LEU A 279 18.08 -43.24 7.81
CA LEU A 279 18.39 -41.88 8.23
C LEU A 279 19.15 -41.09 7.15
N PHE A 280 20.05 -41.76 6.43
CA PHE A 280 20.76 -41.17 5.28
C PHE A 280 19.79 -40.79 4.15
N GLY A 281 18.85 -41.67 3.82
CA GLY A 281 17.83 -41.36 2.81
C GLY A 281 17.05 -40.07 3.13
N PHE A 282 16.62 -39.90 4.38
CA PHE A 282 15.89 -38.71 4.81
C PHE A 282 16.76 -37.44 4.87
N THR A 283 18.02 -37.55 5.29
CA THR A 283 18.93 -36.39 5.34
C THR A 283 19.30 -35.88 3.96
N PHE A 284 19.56 -36.77 3.00
CA PHE A 284 19.77 -36.37 1.60
C PHE A 284 18.51 -35.81 0.95
N TRP A 285 17.34 -36.40 1.26
CA TRP A 285 16.07 -35.86 0.76
C TRP A 285 15.79 -34.44 1.30
N PHE A 286 16.02 -34.21 2.59
CA PHE A 286 15.92 -32.88 3.19
C PHE A 286 16.92 -31.90 2.57
N ALA A 287 18.18 -32.30 2.39
CA ALA A 287 19.19 -31.44 1.77
C ALA A 287 18.80 -31.02 0.35
N ALA A 288 18.26 -31.94 -0.45
CA ALA A 288 17.79 -31.65 -1.81
C ALA A 288 16.60 -30.68 -1.82
N ASP A 289 15.61 -30.86 -0.93
CA ASP A 289 14.45 -29.95 -0.83
C ASP A 289 14.89 -28.57 -0.32
N TYR A 290 15.75 -28.52 0.70
CA TYR A 290 16.28 -27.29 1.27
C TYR A 290 17.10 -26.46 0.25
N HIS A 291 17.83 -27.11 -0.66
CA HIS A 291 18.55 -26.44 -1.75
C HIS A 291 17.62 -25.66 -2.70
N GLN A 292 16.41 -26.18 -2.95
CA GLN A 292 15.42 -25.56 -3.84
C GLN A 292 14.70 -24.35 -3.20
N LEU A 293 14.88 -24.11 -1.90
CA LEU A 293 14.26 -23.00 -1.17
C LEU A 293 15.02 -21.66 -1.32
N TYR A 294 15.65 -21.45 -2.46
CA TYR A 294 16.38 -20.23 -2.80
C TYR A 294 16.35 -19.97 -4.32
N PRO A 295 16.23 -18.71 -4.77
CA PRO A 295 15.98 -17.49 -4.00
C PRO A 295 14.48 -17.32 -3.64
N ILE A 296 14.15 -16.34 -2.79
CA ILE A 296 12.82 -16.29 -2.13
C ILE A 296 11.72 -15.94 -3.12
N GLU A 297 12.08 -15.21 -4.17
CA GLU A 297 11.21 -14.73 -5.24
C GLU A 297 10.70 -15.87 -6.13
N THR A 298 11.42 -17.01 -6.18
CA THR A 298 11.05 -18.16 -7.00
C THR A 298 10.70 -19.40 -6.17
N SER A 299 11.12 -19.47 -4.91
CA SER A 299 10.96 -20.66 -4.07
C SER A 299 9.55 -20.79 -3.49
N GLY A 300 8.98 -21.99 -3.57
CA GLY A 300 7.76 -22.37 -2.85
C GLY A 300 7.98 -22.67 -1.36
N PRO A 301 6.93 -23.06 -0.63
CA PRO A 301 7.04 -23.45 0.78
C PRO A 301 7.80 -24.79 0.96
N MET A 302 8.43 -24.97 2.12
CA MET A 302 9.15 -26.21 2.47
C MET A 302 8.19 -27.38 2.69
N HIS A 303 8.45 -28.51 2.04
CA HIS A 303 7.61 -29.71 2.13
C HIS A 303 8.24 -30.83 2.96
N ALA A 304 9.57 -30.95 2.97
CA ALA A 304 10.33 -31.96 3.71
C ALA A 304 10.62 -31.59 5.19
N SER A 305 9.99 -30.53 5.71
CA SER A 305 10.03 -30.19 7.14
C SER A 305 8.64 -29.86 7.70
N CYS A 306 8.52 -29.94 9.03
CA CYS A 306 7.39 -29.45 9.79
C CYS A 306 7.20 -27.94 9.67
N ASP A 307 8.31 -27.21 9.64
CA ASP A 307 8.29 -25.77 9.49
C ASP A 307 8.28 -25.40 8.01
N THR A 308 7.12 -24.94 7.54
CA THR A 308 6.93 -24.51 6.15
C THR A 308 7.55 -23.14 5.85
N THR A 309 7.98 -22.41 6.88
CA THR A 309 8.59 -21.08 6.77
C THR A 309 10.10 -21.13 6.64
N MET A 310 10.74 -22.29 6.90
CA MET A 310 12.17 -22.50 6.65
C MET A 310 12.54 -22.13 5.22
N ARG A 311 13.67 -21.44 5.06
CA ARG A 311 14.24 -21.04 3.77
C ARG A 311 15.75 -21.19 3.83
N ASN A 312 16.38 -21.44 2.67
CA ASN A 312 17.83 -21.38 2.54
C ASN A 312 18.28 -19.94 2.23
N ALA A 313 17.79 -18.96 3.00
CA ALA A 313 18.05 -17.55 2.75
C ALA A 313 18.27 -16.79 4.07
N ASN A 314 19.34 -16.02 4.11
CA ASN A 314 19.65 -15.04 5.13
C ASN A 314 19.47 -13.65 4.52
N PHE A 315 18.77 -12.78 5.25
CA PHE A 315 18.44 -11.42 4.82
C PHE A 315 19.21 -10.40 5.66
N ASP A 316 19.71 -9.36 5.02
CA ASP A 316 20.31 -8.22 5.70
C ASP A 316 19.81 -6.94 5.04
N ASN A 317 19.13 -6.10 5.82
CA ASN A 317 18.50 -4.89 5.33
C ASN A 317 19.24 -3.69 5.92
N ALA A 318 19.80 -2.86 5.06
CA ALA A 318 20.56 -1.68 5.47
C ALA A 318 20.13 -0.44 4.70
N LEU A 319 20.02 0.69 5.40
CA LEU A 319 19.94 2.00 4.76
C LEU A 319 21.36 2.43 4.38
N GLN A 320 21.55 2.77 3.10
CA GLN A 320 22.85 3.16 2.58
C GLN A 320 22.77 4.48 1.83
N LEU A 321 23.88 5.21 1.85
CA LEU A 321 24.09 6.36 0.98
C LEU A 321 24.62 5.85 -0.37
N PRO A 322 24.22 6.46 -1.51
CA PRO A 322 24.70 6.11 -2.83
C PRO A 322 26.19 6.47 -2.97
N LEU A 323 27.04 5.58 -2.47
CA LEU A 323 28.48 5.67 -2.63
C LEU A 323 28.87 5.10 -3.99
N SER A 324 29.89 5.67 -4.61
CA SER A 324 30.45 5.15 -5.86
C SER A 324 31.06 3.77 -5.61
N ASN A 325 30.98 2.88 -6.61
CA ASN A 325 31.67 1.59 -6.55
C ASN A 325 33.19 1.83 -6.34
N PRO A 326 33.95 0.91 -5.72
CA PRO A 326 35.42 0.96 -5.69
C PRO A 326 36.08 1.25 -7.05
N ASP A 327 35.46 0.85 -8.15
CA ASP A 327 35.93 1.07 -9.53
C ASP A 327 35.51 2.44 -10.12
N GLY A 328 34.81 3.28 -9.35
CA GLY A 328 34.34 4.61 -9.75
C GLY A 328 33.07 4.63 -10.61
N SER A 329 32.51 3.48 -11.01
CA SER A 329 31.24 3.39 -11.73
C SER A 329 30.03 3.40 -10.79
N ARG A 330 28.86 3.86 -11.27
CA ARG A 330 27.57 3.60 -10.61
C ARG A 330 27.13 2.15 -10.90
N TRP A 331 26.36 1.53 -10.00
CA TRP A 331 25.81 0.20 -10.30
C TRP A 331 24.78 0.32 -11.43
N PRO A 332 24.77 -0.59 -12.42
CA PRO A 332 23.84 -0.53 -13.55
C PRO A 332 22.36 -0.44 -13.15
N ILE A 333 22.01 -0.99 -11.99
CA ILE A 333 20.64 -0.93 -11.46
C ILE A 333 20.21 0.49 -11.09
N PHE A 334 21.14 1.36 -10.66
CA PHE A 334 20.84 2.78 -10.42
C PHE A 334 20.54 3.49 -11.74
N ASP A 335 21.32 3.22 -12.79
CA ASP A 335 21.07 3.82 -14.11
C ASP A 335 19.72 3.36 -14.68
N MET A 336 19.32 2.11 -14.44
CA MET A 336 17.99 1.60 -14.79
C MET A 336 16.87 2.28 -14.01
N LEU A 337 17.05 2.50 -12.69
CA LEU A 337 16.09 3.21 -11.85
C LEU A 337 15.94 4.67 -12.29
N ASP A 338 17.06 5.36 -12.55
CA ASP A 338 17.12 6.76 -12.97
C ASP A 338 16.54 6.96 -14.39
N ALA A 339 16.62 5.95 -15.25
CA ALA A 339 16.06 5.99 -16.59
C ALA A 339 14.57 5.57 -16.67
N GLN A 340 13.97 5.08 -15.57
CA GLN A 340 12.59 4.60 -15.60
C GLN A 340 11.61 5.76 -15.83
N PRO A 341 10.82 5.76 -16.92
CA PRO A 341 9.81 6.79 -17.13
C PRO A 341 8.65 6.58 -16.16
N PHE A 342 8.16 7.67 -15.56
CA PHE A 342 6.97 7.62 -14.73
C PHE A 342 5.78 8.26 -15.44
N THR A 343 4.61 7.69 -15.18
CA THR A 343 3.32 8.24 -15.56
C THR A 343 2.51 8.43 -14.29
N MET A 344 1.93 9.62 -14.14
CA MET A 344 1.02 9.93 -13.05
C MET A 344 -0.40 9.98 -13.58
N SER A 345 -1.33 9.36 -12.87
CA SER A 345 -2.77 9.52 -13.11
C SER A 345 -3.45 10.02 -11.85
N LEU A 346 -4.31 11.03 -12.02
CA LEU A 346 -5.09 11.65 -10.98
C LEU A 346 -6.57 11.42 -11.30
N ASP A 347 -7.29 10.73 -10.43
CA ASP A 347 -8.75 10.64 -10.50
C ASP A 347 -9.32 11.69 -9.56
N LEU A 348 -9.95 12.73 -10.11
CA LEU A 348 -10.77 13.68 -9.36
C LEU A 348 -12.14 13.04 -9.17
N ILE A 349 -12.51 12.80 -7.91
CA ILE A 349 -13.71 12.03 -7.56
C ILE A 349 -14.80 12.97 -7.07
N ASN A 350 -16.03 12.72 -7.52
CA ASN A 350 -17.21 13.52 -7.22
C ASN A 350 -17.00 14.98 -7.62
N THR A 351 -16.75 15.19 -8.92
CA THR A 351 -16.51 16.51 -9.51
C THR A 351 -17.23 16.66 -10.84
N GLY A 352 -17.69 17.89 -11.11
CA GLY A 352 -18.33 18.27 -12.37
C GLY A 352 -17.37 19.01 -13.29
N ALA A 353 -16.07 18.96 -13.00
CA ALA A 353 -15.05 19.64 -13.78
C ALA A 353 -14.86 18.98 -15.15
N ASP A 354 -14.86 19.80 -16.20
CA ASP A 354 -14.56 19.36 -17.56
C ASP A 354 -13.06 19.36 -17.85
N CYS A 355 -12.66 18.56 -18.84
CA CYS A 355 -11.26 18.48 -19.28
C CYS A 355 -10.69 19.83 -19.77
N GLU A 356 -11.52 20.69 -20.35
CA GLU A 356 -11.10 22.01 -20.86
C GLU A 356 -10.67 22.95 -19.73
N ASN A 357 -11.18 22.71 -18.53
CA ASN A 357 -10.95 23.53 -17.36
C ASN A 357 -9.72 23.10 -16.54
N ILE A 358 -9.05 22.02 -16.96
CA ILE A 358 -7.89 21.49 -16.27
C ILE A 358 -6.61 21.86 -17.02
N THR A 359 -5.70 22.49 -16.28
CA THR A 359 -4.34 22.73 -16.76
C THR A 359 -3.33 22.13 -15.80
N ILE A 360 -2.31 21.47 -16.35
CA ILE A 360 -1.20 20.93 -15.57
C ILE A 360 0.08 21.64 -15.93
N GLN A 361 0.76 22.14 -14.91
CA GLN A 361 1.99 22.91 -15.03
C GLN A 361 3.08 22.27 -14.19
N GLN A 362 4.30 22.28 -14.70
CA GLN A 362 5.50 21.91 -13.94
C GLN A 362 6.17 23.18 -13.42
N ASN A 363 6.39 23.22 -12.10
CA ASN A 363 7.17 24.26 -11.45
C ASN A 363 8.65 23.87 -11.52
N LYS A 364 9.47 24.73 -12.13
CA LYS A 364 10.93 24.60 -12.13
C LYS A 364 11.54 25.79 -11.40
N PRO A 365 12.51 25.57 -10.49
CA PRO A 365 13.18 26.67 -9.81
C PRO A 365 13.86 27.60 -10.82
N GLY A 366 13.46 28.88 -10.81
CA GLY A 366 14.05 29.92 -11.66
C GLY A 366 13.47 30.07 -13.08
N VAL A 367 12.41 29.35 -13.46
CA VAL A 367 11.76 29.46 -14.78
C VAL A 367 10.25 29.69 -14.63
N LYS A 368 9.62 30.39 -15.58
CA LYS A 368 8.16 30.45 -15.71
C LYS A 368 7.59 29.03 -15.87
N TYR A 369 6.40 28.80 -15.32
CA TYR A 369 5.61 27.57 -15.41
C TYR A 369 5.67 26.94 -16.81
N LEU A 370 5.98 25.64 -16.88
CA LEU A 370 5.97 24.87 -18.13
C LEU A 370 4.71 24.00 -18.18
N THR A 371 3.78 24.29 -19.10
CA THR A 371 2.62 23.43 -19.31
C THR A 371 3.07 22.08 -19.86
N LEU A 372 2.62 20.98 -19.23
CA LEU A 372 2.97 19.64 -19.68
C LEU A 372 2.20 19.29 -20.97
N SER A 373 2.94 18.91 -22.02
CA SER A 373 2.38 18.35 -23.26
C SER A 373 2.02 16.86 -23.08
N ASN A 374 1.02 16.36 -23.81
CA ASN A 374 0.48 14.99 -23.74
C ASN A 374 -0.36 14.68 -22.48
N LEU A 375 -1.25 15.60 -22.14
CA LEU A 375 -2.32 15.36 -21.19
C LEU A 375 -3.41 14.49 -21.84
N SER A 376 -3.75 13.35 -21.24
CA SER A 376 -4.98 12.63 -21.58
C SER A 376 -5.97 12.81 -20.43
N CYS A 377 -7.12 13.39 -20.74
CA CYS A 377 -8.20 13.62 -19.78
C CYS A 377 -9.45 12.88 -20.26
N VAL A 378 -10.05 12.08 -19.37
CA VAL A 378 -11.17 11.20 -19.69
C VAL A 378 -12.18 11.24 -18.53
N MET A 379 -13.43 11.54 -18.86
CA MET A 379 -14.59 11.32 -17.99
C MET A 379 -14.83 9.81 -17.86
N GLN A 380 -14.90 9.31 -16.63
CA GLN A 380 -15.21 7.90 -16.37
C GLN A 380 -16.69 7.62 -16.62
N PRO A 381 -17.09 6.35 -16.82
CA PRO A 381 -18.48 5.97 -17.10
C PRO A 381 -19.49 6.36 -16.01
N ASP A 382 -18.99 6.67 -14.81
CA ASP A 382 -19.81 7.10 -13.67
C ASP A 382 -20.22 8.59 -13.78
N ASP A 383 -19.73 9.33 -14.79
CA ASP A 383 -19.97 10.77 -15.07
C ASP A 383 -19.66 11.76 -13.92
N VAL A 384 -19.13 11.26 -12.80
CA VAL A 384 -18.74 12.05 -11.61
C VAL A 384 -17.26 11.94 -11.26
N THR A 385 -16.50 11.21 -12.06
CA THR A 385 -15.05 11.04 -11.87
C THR A 385 -14.30 11.42 -13.13
N LEU A 386 -13.30 12.27 -12.98
CA LEU A 386 -12.42 12.70 -14.05
C LEU A 386 -11.02 12.13 -13.86
N THR A 387 -10.53 11.36 -14.83
CA THR A 387 -9.17 10.84 -14.82
C THR A 387 -8.27 11.68 -15.71
N VAL A 388 -7.20 12.23 -15.13
CA VAL A 388 -6.18 13.00 -15.83
C VAL A 388 -4.86 12.26 -15.73
N THR A 389 -4.28 11.90 -16.87
CA THR A 389 -3.01 11.15 -16.95
C THR A 389 -1.97 11.94 -17.74
N PHE A 390 -0.75 11.98 -17.23
CA PHE A 390 0.36 12.71 -17.83
C PHE A 390 1.72 12.06 -17.50
N PRO A 391 2.70 12.15 -18.41
CA PRO A 391 4.06 11.68 -18.16
C PRO A 391 4.81 12.63 -17.23
N LEU A 392 5.65 12.08 -16.36
CA LEU A 392 6.57 12.84 -15.52
C LEU A 392 7.96 12.91 -16.17
N PRO A 393 8.51 14.11 -16.42
CA PRO A 393 9.79 14.26 -17.11
C PRO A 393 11.02 14.00 -16.24
N ALA A 394 10.84 13.86 -14.92
CA ALA A 394 11.91 13.63 -13.96
C ALA A 394 11.38 12.89 -12.72
N HIS A 395 12.26 12.47 -11.82
CA HIS A 395 11.90 11.90 -10.51
C HIS A 395 11.86 12.94 -9.39
N GLN A 396 12.41 14.13 -9.63
CA GLN A 396 12.35 15.29 -8.74
C GLN A 396 11.69 16.46 -9.45
N LEU A 397 10.47 16.80 -9.05
CA LEU A 397 9.74 17.92 -9.63
C LEU A 397 8.53 18.31 -8.79
N GLU A 398 8.01 19.49 -9.07
CA GLU A 398 6.77 19.99 -8.52
C GLU A 398 5.76 20.17 -9.67
N VAL A 399 4.60 19.50 -9.55
CA VAL A 399 3.48 19.61 -10.49
C VAL A 399 2.38 20.42 -9.84
N GLN A 400 1.78 21.34 -10.58
CA GLN A 400 0.58 22.04 -10.18
C GLN A 400 -0.55 21.70 -11.15
N LEU A 401 -1.60 21.05 -10.64
CA LEU A 401 -2.87 20.88 -11.33
C LEU A 401 -3.77 22.05 -10.94
N ASN A 402 -4.25 22.79 -11.94
CA ASN A 402 -5.19 23.88 -11.77
C ASN A 402 -6.51 23.50 -12.41
N VAL A 403 -7.57 23.50 -11.62
CA VAL A 403 -8.94 23.35 -12.07
C VAL A 403 -9.57 24.74 -12.05
N SER A 404 -9.91 25.26 -13.23
CA SER A 404 -10.49 26.60 -13.40
C SER A 404 -12.00 26.50 -13.38
N GLY A 405 -12.67 27.30 -12.56
CA GLY A 405 -14.12 27.29 -12.40
C GLY A 405 -14.57 26.84 -11.01
N ILE A 406 -15.89 26.91 -10.81
CA ILE A 406 -16.57 26.72 -9.53
C ILE A 406 -16.91 25.24 -9.28
N TYR A 407 -15.88 24.41 -9.21
CA TYR A 407 -16.05 22.96 -9.05
C TYR A 407 -15.78 22.48 -7.63
N PHE A 408 -16.67 21.62 -7.14
CA PHE A 408 -16.42 20.83 -5.93
C PHE A 408 -15.65 19.56 -6.33
N ILE A 409 -14.71 19.17 -5.48
CA ILE A 409 -13.93 17.94 -5.63
C ILE A 409 -14.03 17.21 -4.29
N GLY A 410 -14.66 16.04 -4.30
CA GLY A 410 -14.86 15.25 -3.09
C GLY A 410 -13.59 14.51 -2.64
N GLY A 411 -12.77 14.04 -3.58
CA GLY A 411 -11.52 13.37 -3.29
C GLY A 411 -10.61 13.26 -4.50
N ILE A 412 -9.36 12.86 -4.27
CA ILE A 412 -8.36 12.64 -5.31
C ILE A 412 -7.73 11.26 -5.12
N ARG A 413 -7.72 10.44 -6.16
CA ARG A 413 -6.88 9.24 -6.21
C ARG A 413 -5.64 9.53 -7.04
N LEU A 414 -4.48 9.41 -6.43
CA LEU A 414 -3.19 9.58 -7.08
C LEU A 414 -2.59 8.20 -7.36
N CYS A 415 -2.29 7.92 -8.63
CA CYS A 415 -1.53 6.74 -9.01
C CYS A 415 -0.22 7.11 -9.70
N LEU A 416 0.84 6.39 -9.33
CA LEU A 416 2.16 6.53 -9.91
C LEU A 416 2.58 5.20 -10.52
N ARG A 417 2.91 5.22 -11.82
CA ARG A 417 3.20 4.03 -12.62
C ARG A 417 4.53 4.13 -13.34
N GLY A 418 5.25 3.01 -13.45
CA GLY A 418 6.50 2.89 -14.19
C GLY A 418 6.69 1.47 -14.73
N PRO A 419 7.13 1.29 -16.00
CA PRO A 419 7.29 -0.03 -16.59
C PRO A 419 8.52 -0.75 -16.02
N GLY A 420 8.43 -2.07 -15.86
CA GLY A 420 9.57 -2.92 -15.50
C GLY A 420 10.47 -3.19 -16.70
N ILE A 421 11.76 -3.38 -16.46
CA ILE A 421 12.77 -3.63 -17.50
C ILE A 421 13.74 -4.70 -17.01
N ILE A 422 14.05 -5.68 -17.86
CA ILE A 422 15.05 -6.72 -17.56
C ILE A 422 16.29 -6.46 -18.42
N ASN A 423 17.45 -6.34 -17.81
CA ASN A 423 18.73 -6.15 -18.50
C ASN A 423 19.83 -7.02 -17.87
N GLY A 424 20.13 -8.16 -18.50
CA GLY A 424 21.15 -9.09 -18.02
C GLY A 424 20.83 -9.63 -16.62
N SER A 425 21.75 -9.43 -15.67
CA SER A 425 21.58 -9.83 -14.26
C SER A 425 20.84 -8.78 -13.40
N SER A 426 20.38 -7.67 -13.99
CA SER A 426 19.66 -6.61 -13.31
C SER A 426 18.20 -6.56 -13.76
N THR A 427 17.26 -6.61 -12.82
CA THR A 427 15.82 -6.54 -13.07
C THR A 427 15.22 -5.32 -12.39
N LEU A 428 14.67 -4.40 -13.18
CA LEU A 428 13.87 -3.29 -12.68
C LEU A 428 12.40 -3.73 -12.60
N GLN A 429 11.82 -3.68 -11.41
CA GLN A 429 10.42 -4.04 -11.19
C GLN A 429 9.48 -2.92 -11.65
N THR A 430 8.25 -3.30 -11.99
CA THR A 430 7.18 -2.34 -12.27
C THR A 430 6.86 -1.53 -11.01
N LEU A 431 6.66 -0.23 -11.18
CA LEU A 431 6.07 0.64 -10.17
C LEU A 431 4.58 0.75 -10.46
N ASP A 432 3.72 0.37 -9.53
CA ASP A 432 2.28 0.64 -9.60
C ASP A 432 1.76 0.85 -8.18
N THR A 433 1.49 2.11 -7.85
CA THR A 433 0.89 2.48 -6.57
C THR A 433 -0.27 3.40 -6.82
N CYS A 434 -1.33 3.26 -6.03
CA CYS A 434 -2.44 4.20 -5.98
C CYS A 434 -2.74 4.54 -4.53
N THR A 435 -2.95 5.81 -4.24
CA THR A 435 -3.46 6.27 -2.94
C THR A 435 -4.63 7.20 -3.14
N LEU A 436 -5.70 6.91 -2.40
CA LEU A 436 -6.90 7.72 -2.35
C LEU A 436 -6.80 8.69 -1.16
N LEU A 437 -7.01 9.98 -1.45
CA LEU A 437 -7.01 11.08 -0.51
C LEU A 437 -8.38 11.73 -0.53
N PHE A 438 -9.09 11.73 0.60
CA PHE A 438 -10.41 12.32 0.71
C PHE A 438 -10.71 12.78 2.13
N THR A 439 -11.73 13.62 2.25
CA THR A 439 -12.31 14.09 3.51
C THR A 439 -13.77 13.65 3.57
N THR A 440 -14.28 13.27 4.75
CA THR A 440 -15.63 12.69 4.86
C THR A 440 -16.74 13.74 4.86
N ASN A 441 -16.48 14.92 5.44
CA ASN A 441 -17.49 15.97 5.64
C ASN A 441 -17.11 17.28 4.93
N GLU A 442 -15.98 17.31 4.24
CA GLU A 442 -15.42 18.50 3.61
C GLU A 442 -15.14 18.21 2.13
N THR A 443 -15.05 19.26 1.33
CA THR A 443 -14.48 19.18 -0.02
C THR A 443 -12.97 19.40 0.04
N LEU A 444 -12.29 19.03 -1.04
CA LEU A 444 -10.88 19.35 -1.20
C LEU A 444 -10.66 20.87 -1.09
N ALA A 445 -9.65 21.27 -0.30
CA ALA A 445 -9.24 22.65 -0.17
C ALA A 445 -8.86 23.28 -1.52
N ARG A 446 -9.11 24.60 -1.64
CA ARG A 446 -8.77 25.38 -2.84
C ARG A 446 -7.27 25.31 -3.16
N THR A 447 -6.44 25.24 -2.13
CA THR A 447 -4.99 25.09 -2.25
C THR A 447 -4.58 23.84 -1.49
N SER A 448 -4.43 22.74 -2.21
CA SER A 448 -4.04 21.46 -1.61
C SER A 448 -2.63 21.09 -2.01
N THR A 449 -1.88 20.53 -1.07
CA THR A 449 -0.51 20.09 -1.31
C THR A 449 -0.35 18.64 -0.90
N VAL A 450 0.42 17.89 -1.68
CA VAL A 450 0.81 16.52 -1.39
C VAL A 450 2.29 16.35 -1.70
N SER A 451 3.01 15.74 -0.77
CA SER A 451 4.41 15.37 -0.97
C SER A 451 4.58 13.87 -1.14
N ILE A 452 5.36 13.47 -2.14
CA ILE A 452 5.71 12.09 -2.45
C ILE A 452 7.23 11.97 -2.37
N SER A 453 7.69 11.15 -1.43
CA SER A 453 9.10 10.80 -1.30
C SER A 453 9.36 9.46 -1.99
N LEU A 454 10.30 9.46 -2.93
CA LEU A 454 10.72 8.27 -3.65
C LEU A 454 12.00 7.71 -3.02
N ILE A 455 11.95 6.46 -2.58
CA ILE A 455 13.11 5.74 -2.06
C ILE A 455 13.48 4.64 -3.04
N LYS A 456 14.76 4.56 -3.40
CA LYS A 456 15.28 3.43 -4.18
C LYS A 456 15.42 2.22 -3.27
N VAL A 457 14.90 1.08 -3.69
CA VAL A 457 15.07 -0.21 -3.01
C VAL A 457 15.82 -1.14 -3.94
N ILE A 458 16.98 -1.60 -3.50
CA ILE A 458 17.87 -2.47 -4.26
C ILE A 458 17.99 -3.79 -3.51
N ASN A 459 17.63 -4.85 -4.20
CA ASN A 459 17.73 -6.20 -3.73
C ASN A 459 18.94 -6.85 -4.40
N GLN A 460 19.86 -7.37 -3.61
CA GLN A 460 21.03 -8.08 -4.09
C GLN A 460 20.91 -9.55 -3.69
N THR A 461 20.79 -10.41 -4.68
CA THR A 461 20.70 -11.86 -4.50
C THR A 461 22.04 -12.50 -4.85
N SER A 462 22.67 -13.12 -3.85
CA SER A 462 23.95 -13.80 -4.02
C SER A 462 23.78 -15.16 -4.74
N PRO A 463 24.77 -15.61 -5.52
CA PRO A 463 24.66 -16.89 -6.21
C PRO A 463 24.69 -18.09 -5.23
N LEU A 464 23.96 -19.16 -5.58
CA LEU A 464 24.01 -20.47 -4.90
C LEU A 464 25.33 -21.24 -5.10
N GLN A 465 26.08 -20.88 -6.14
CA GLN A 465 27.37 -21.49 -6.50
C GLN A 465 28.51 -20.48 -6.33
N ILE A 466 29.66 -20.97 -5.90
CA ILE A 466 30.88 -20.17 -5.78
C ILE A 466 31.30 -19.71 -7.19
N GLY A 467 31.45 -18.40 -7.39
CA GLY A 467 31.80 -17.81 -8.68
C GLY A 467 30.61 -17.53 -9.62
N GLY A 468 29.38 -17.75 -9.17
CA GLY A 468 28.18 -17.33 -9.92
C GLY A 468 28.03 -15.80 -9.96
N THR A 469 27.14 -15.31 -10.83
CA THR A 469 26.84 -13.88 -10.94
C THR A 469 25.81 -13.47 -9.89
N THR A 470 26.05 -12.35 -9.20
CA THR A 470 25.04 -11.71 -8.35
C THR A 470 23.92 -11.15 -9.23
N VAL A 471 22.68 -11.34 -8.77
CA VAL A 471 21.49 -10.79 -9.42
C VAL A 471 21.03 -9.59 -8.62
N TYR A 472 20.72 -8.50 -9.31
CA TYR A 472 20.22 -7.27 -8.71
C TYR A 472 18.77 -7.04 -9.13
N SER A 473 17.90 -6.73 -8.18
CA SER A 473 16.53 -6.30 -8.46
C SER A 473 16.29 -4.92 -7.86
N GLY A 474 15.92 -3.95 -8.69
CA GLY A 474 15.69 -2.57 -8.28
C GLY A 474 14.21 -2.21 -8.36
N ARG A 475 13.74 -1.37 -7.43
CA ARG A 475 12.40 -0.80 -7.49
C ARG A 475 12.32 0.53 -6.77
N TRP A 476 11.30 1.33 -7.10
CA TRP A 476 10.94 2.52 -6.34
C TRP A 476 9.91 2.19 -5.26
N ALA A 477 10.10 2.75 -4.08
CA ALA A 477 9.16 2.73 -2.97
C ALA A 477 8.69 4.17 -2.68
N PRO A 478 7.52 4.56 -3.21
CA PRO A 478 6.93 5.86 -2.92
C PRO A 478 6.33 5.87 -1.50
N THR A 479 6.59 6.94 -0.75
CA THR A 479 5.97 7.23 0.53
C THR A 479 5.27 8.58 0.44
N ILE A 480 4.07 8.67 1.01
CA ILE A 480 3.30 9.92 1.05
C ILE A 480 3.67 10.64 2.34
N GLY A 481 4.09 11.89 2.19
CA GLY A 481 4.49 12.76 3.28
C GLY A 481 3.35 13.67 3.74
N GLU A 482 3.67 14.95 3.92
CA GLU A 482 2.71 16.00 4.27
C GLU A 482 1.58 16.11 3.24
N ILE A 483 0.36 16.21 3.76
CA ILE A 483 -0.89 16.31 3.02
C ILE A 483 -1.70 17.48 3.61
N SER A 484 -2.14 18.42 2.77
CA SER A 484 -3.02 19.53 3.17
C SER A 484 -4.29 19.56 2.31
N ILE A 485 -5.22 18.63 2.56
CA ILE A 485 -6.43 18.44 1.73
C ILE A 485 -7.72 19.01 2.34
N SER A 486 -7.73 19.30 3.65
CA SER A 486 -8.92 19.77 4.38
C SER A 486 -9.22 21.25 4.12
N ASP A 487 -10.46 21.56 3.78
CA ASP A 487 -10.96 22.94 3.62
C ASP A 487 -11.72 23.38 4.88
N SER A 488 -10.99 23.64 5.97
CA SER A 488 -11.60 24.04 7.23
C SER A 488 -12.26 25.43 7.19
N LEU A 489 -12.23 26.12 6.04
CA LEU A 489 -12.83 27.45 5.83
C LEU A 489 -14.31 27.40 5.41
N VAL A 490 -14.87 26.21 5.15
CA VAL A 490 -16.32 26.04 4.93
C VAL A 490 -17.03 25.99 6.29
N TYR A 491 -17.20 27.16 6.91
CA TYR A 491 -17.91 27.26 8.19
C TYR A 491 -19.43 27.40 7.97
N GLU A 492 -20.15 26.53 8.68
CA GLU A 492 -21.60 26.50 8.89
C GLU A 492 -22.07 27.82 9.55
N GLN A 493 -22.80 28.64 8.80
CA GLN A 493 -23.59 29.74 9.37
C GLN A 493 -25.05 29.32 9.38
N ASP A 494 -25.65 29.23 10.57
CA ASP A 494 -27.06 28.86 10.77
C ASP A 494 -27.50 27.54 10.11
N GLY A 495 -26.57 26.60 9.92
CA GLY A 495 -26.83 25.30 9.28
C GLY A 495 -26.67 25.28 7.76
N GLU A 496 -26.31 26.41 7.14
CA GLU A 496 -26.04 26.52 5.71
C GLU A 496 -24.53 26.51 5.41
N TYR A 497 -24.15 25.74 4.39
CA TYR A 497 -22.77 25.60 3.93
C TYR A 497 -22.48 26.61 2.82
N LEU A 498 -21.82 27.72 3.18
CA LEU A 498 -21.38 28.75 2.25
C LEU A 498 -19.87 28.61 2.02
N ARG A 499 -19.48 28.37 0.77
CA ARG A 499 -18.08 28.48 0.33
C ARG A 499 -18.02 29.71 -0.54
N TYR A 500 -17.16 30.68 -0.20
CA TYR A 500 -16.62 31.55 -1.24
C TYR A 500 -16.04 30.57 -2.27
N ALA A 501 -16.55 30.44 -3.49
CA ALA A 501 -15.85 29.71 -4.54
C ALA A 501 -14.73 30.61 -5.08
N SER A 502 -13.61 29.98 -5.40
CA SER A 502 -12.51 30.60 -6.10
C SER A 502 -12.70 30.17 -7.54
N GLU A 503 -12.37 30.99 -8.51
CA GLU A 503 -12.32 30.58 -9.92
C GLU A 503 -11.23 29.54 -10.18
N ARG A 504 -10.47 29.13 -9.15
CA ARG A 504 -9.38 28.18 -9.30
C ARG A 504 -9.17 27.35 -8.04
N THR A 505 -9.13 26.04 -8.22
CA THR A 505 -8.59 25.07 -7.26
C THR A 505 -7.22 24.62 -7.75
N THR A 506 -6.21 24.72 -6.90
CA THR A 506 -4.83 24.35 -7.19
C THR A 506 -4.40 23.18 -6.32
N PHE A 507 -3.94 22.12 -6.96
CA PHE A 507 -3.36 20.96 -6.32
C PHE A 507 -1.88 20.86 -6.68
N THR A 508 -1.01 21.04 -5.68
CA THR A 508 0.43 20.99 -5.84
C THR A 508 0.97 19.65 -5.36
N ILE A 509 1.61 18.92 -6.26
CA ILE A 509 2.25 17.63 -5.99
C ILE A 509 3.75 17.84 -6.04
N THR A 510 4.43 17.63 -4.92
CA THR A 510 5.89 17.66 -4.84
C THR A 510 6.42 16.24 -4.83
N ILE A 511 7.28 15.92 -5.79
CA ILE A 511 7.96 14.62 -5.88
C ILE A 511 9.43 14.85 -5.60
N SER A 512 9.95 14.18 -4.58
CA SER A 512 11.34 14.26 -4.17
C SER A 512 11.94 12.87 -4.06
N GLU A 513 13.18 12.71 -4.50
CA GLU A 513 13.95 11.49 -4.26
C GLU A 513 14.78 11.63 -2.99
N GLN A 514 14.76 10.59 -2.16
CA GLN A 514 15.56 10.56 -0.94
C GLN A 514 17.04 10.31 -1.24
N PRO A 515 17.96 10.93 -0.49
CA PRO A 515 19.41 10.83 -0.74
C PRO A 515 20.00 9.48 -0.33
N PHE A 516 19.19 8.57 0.20
CA PHE A 516 19.57 7.22 0.62
C PHE A 516 18.73 6.18 -0.11
N PHE A 517 19.24 4.96 -0.16
CA PHE A 517 18.54 3.81 -0.71
C PHE A 517 18.49 2.69 0.34
N LEU A 518 17.48 1.83 0.22
CA LEU A 518 17.38 0.61 1.01
C LEU A 518 18.07 -0.50 0.24
N GLN A 519 19.13 -1.07 0.81
CA GLN A 519 19.77 -2.27 0.29
C GLN A 519 19.28 -3.49 1.07
N ASN A 520 18.67 -4.43 0.37
CA ASN A 520 18.33 -5.73 0.90
C ASN A 520 19.28 -6.77 0.31
N ASN A 521 20.07 -7.39 1.15
CA ASN A 521 20.99 -8.45 0.76
C ASN A 521 20.36 -9.79 1.09
N GLN A 522 20.26 -10.64 0.08
CA GLN A 522 19.87 -12.03 0.24
C GLN A 522 21.06 -12.93 -0.03
N GLN A 523 21.46 -13.70 0.96
CA GLN A 523 22.54 -14.69 0.86
C GLN A 523 22.01 -16.09 1.17
N PRO A 524 22.47 -17.14 0.48
CA PRO A 524 22.12 -18.50 0.88
C PRO A 524 22.75 -18.81 2.25
N ILE A 525 22.01 -19.50 3.12
CA ILE A 525 22.56 -19.98 4.40
C ILE A 525 23.63 -21.04 4.14
N VAL A 526 23.40 -21.88 3.14
CA VAL A 526 24.36 -22.90 2.69
C VAL A 526 24.45 -22.93 1.17
N ARG A 527 25.68 -22.88 0.66
CA ARG A 527 25.95 -23.01 -0.78
C ARG A 527 25.97 -24.46 -1.20
N THR A 528 25.89 -24.70 -2.52
CA THR A 528 25.81 -26.07 -3.07
C THR A 528 26.97 -26.98 -2.63
N SER A 529 28.20 -26.45 -2.60
CA SER A 529 29.39 -27.19 -2.17
C SER A 529 29.43 -27.46 -0.67
N GLU A 530 29.01 -26.48 0.13
CA GLU A 530 28.93 -26.57 1.59
C GLU A 530 27.85 -27.56 2.00
N LEU A 531 26.69 -27.52 1.34
CA LEU A 531 25.56 -28.41 1.60
C LEU A 531 26.01 -29.88 1.53
N ALA A 532 26.66 -30.26 0.43
CA ALA A 532 27.15 -31.63 0.27
C ALA A 532 28.17 -32.01 1.35
N PHE A 533 29.08 -31.10 1.70
CA PHE A 533 30.10 -31.34 2.73
C PHE A 533 29.50 -31.50 4.13
N HIS A 534 28.63 -30.57 4.54
CA HIS A 534 27.98 -30.59 5.85
C HIS A 534 27.01 -31.76 5.99
N THR A 535 26.24 -32.12 4.96
CA THR A 535 25.41 -33.33 4.97
C THR A 535 26.27 -34.59 5.16
N LEU A 536 27.41 -34.71 4.47
CA LEU A 536 28.33 -35.85 4.64
C LEU A 536 28.93 -35.88 6.06
N LEU A 537 29.34 -34.73 6.59
CA LEU A 537 29.90 -34.63 7.94
C LEU A 537 28.86 -35.05 8.98
N PHE A 538 27.61 -34.59 8.85
CA PHE A 538 26.50 -35.00 9.69
C PHE A 538 26.25 -36.51 9.60
N CYS A 539 26.23 -37.08 8.40
CA CYS A 539 26.14 -38.52 8.18
C CYS A 539 27.26 -39.31 8.88
N THR A 540 28.51 -38.84 8.83
CA THR A 540 29.63 -39.49 9.54
C THR A 540 29.46 -39.44 11.05
N LEU A 541 29.01 -38.31 11.61
CA LEU A 541 28.72 -38.16 13.04
C LEU A 541 27.65 -39.16 13.50
N ILE A 542 26.63 -39.40 12.69
CA ILE A 542 25.60 -40.40 13.00
C ILE A 542 26.18 -41.81 13.02
N ILE A 543 27.02 -42.18 12.04
CA ILE A 543 27.70 -43.49 12.03
C ILE A 543 28.51 -43.66 13.32
N GLU A 544 29.28 -42.65 13.72
CA GLU A 544 30.07 -42.67 14.96
C GLU A 544 29.18 -42.82 16.19
N LEU A 545 28.05 -42.12 16.25
CA LEU A 545 27.10 -42.23 17.36
C LEU A 545 26.51 -43.64 17.47
N PHE A 546 26.14 -44.26 16.34
CA PHE A 546 25.68 -45.65 16.32
C PHE A 546 26.81 -46.64 16.69
N ALA A 547 28.04 -46.40 16.23
CA ALA A 547 29.21 -47.20 16.59
C ALA A 547 29.50 -47.13 18.10
N MET A 548 29.43 -45.94 18.69
CA MET A 548 29.57 -45.72 20.13
C MET A 548 28.45 -46.40 20.93
N ALA A 549 27.19 -46.25 20.50
CA ALA A 549 26.07 -46.94 21.12
C ALA A 549 26.22 -48.48 21.06
N PHE A 550 26.70 -49.00 19.92
CA PHE A 550 27.00 -50.42 19.76
C PHE A 550 28.14 -50.89 20.67
N LEU A 551 29.20 -50.10 20.80
CA LEU A 551 30.34 -50.38 21.67
C LEU A 551 29.90 -50.39 23.15
N LEU A 552 29.09 -49.42 23.57
CA LEU A 552 28.47 -49.39 24.91
C LEU A 552 27.59 -50.62 25.15
N PHE A 553 26.77 -51.02 24.19
CA PHE A 553 25.97 -52.24 24.28
C PHE A 553 26.86 -53.50 24.40
N LYS A 554 27.97 -53.57 23.66
CA LYS A 554 28.93 -54.68 23.71
C LYS A 554 29.64 -54.76 25.07
N LEU A 555 30.05 -53.64 25.64
CA LEU A 555 30.80 -53.58 26.90
C LEU A 555 29.91 -53.69 28.14
N ILE A 556 28.72 -53.10 28.13
CA ILE A 556 27.86 -52.98 29.33
C ILE A 556 26.61 -53.85 29.19
N GLY A 557 25.89 -53.72 28.08
CA GLY A 557 24.60 -54.39 27.88
C GLY A 557 24.72 -55.92 27.83
N LYS A 558 25.63 -56.44 27.02
CA LYS A 558 25.85 -57.88 26.87
C LYS A 558 26.19 -58.61 28.19
N PRO A 559 27.15 -58.13 29.03
CA PRO A 559 27.40 -58.78 30.31
C PRO A 559 26.22 -58.69 31.28
N LEU A 560 25.48 -57.57 31.32
CA LEU A 560 24.27 -57.46 32.16
C LEU A 560 23.18 -58.46 31.76
N ILE A 561 22.92 -58.62 30.45
CA ILE A 561 21.96 -59.62 29.95
C ILE A 561 22.42 -61.04 30.34
N HIS A 562 23.72 -61.33 30.20
CA HIS A 562 24.26 -62.63 30.56
C HIS A 562 24.17 -62.88 32.08
N LEU A 563 24.32 -61.84 32.90
CA LEU A 563 24.17 -61.92 34.36
C LEU A 563 22.70 -62.16 34.74
N PHE A 564 21.76 -61.43 34.11
CA PHE A 564 20.32 -61.57 34.34
C PHE A 564 19.80 -62.96 33.95
N LEU A 565 20.19 -63.47 32.78
CA LEU A 565 19.83 -64.83 32.34
C LEU A 565 20.41 -65.91 33.26
N ARG A 566 21.62 -65.72 33.79
CA ARG A 566 22.24 -66.63 34.75
C ARG A 566 21.50 -66.61 36.10
N CYS A 567 21.00 -65.45 36.52
CA CYS A 567 20.16 -65.31 37.72
C CYS A 567 18.77 -65.95 37.54
N GLN A 568 18.14 -65.83 36.36
CA GLN A 568 16.86 -66.50 36.08
C GLN A 568 17.00 -68.02 36.00
N ASN A 569 18.02 -68.55 35.31
CA ASN A 569 18.26 -70.00 35.26
C ASN A 569 18.57 -70.60 36.65
N LYS A 570 19.18 -69.83 37.55
CA LYS A 570 19.34 -70.25 38.96
C LYS A 570 18.00 -70.39 39.69
N LYS A 571 16.99 -69.58 39.37
CA LYS A 571 15.64 -69.70 39.97
C LYS A 571 14.90 -70.93 39.44
N THR A 572 14.96 -71.22 38.14
CA THR A 572 14.28 -72.40 37.53
C THR A 572 14.85 -73.73 38.02
N TYR A 573 16.17 -73.82 38.23
CA TYR A 573 16.80 -75.01 38.82
C TYR A 573 16.41 -75.26 40.28
N VAL A 574 16.06 -74.23 41.04
CA VAL A 574 15.56 -74.37 42.41
C VAL A 574 14.09 -74.81 42.42
N THR A 575 13.27 -74.39 41.43
CA THR A 575 11.86 -74.81 41.34
C THR A 575 11.70 -76.26 40.86
N GLN A 576 12.50 -76.73 39.89
CA GLN A 576 12.46 -78.13 39.45
C GLN A 576 12.97 -79.14 40.50
N ARG A 577 13.87 -78.72 41.40
CA ARG A 577 14.37 -79.59 42.49
C ARG A 577 13.31 -79.84 43.58
N ASN A 578 12.31 -78.97 43.70
CA ASN A 578 11.22 -79.11 44.68
C ASN A 578 10.01 -79.90 44.17
N VAL A 579 9.93 -80.24 42.87
CA VAL A 579 8.82 -81.05 42.31
C VAL A 579 9.17 -82.54 42.22
N ILE A 580 10.46 -82.91 42.30
CA ILE A 580 10.90 -84.32 42.29
C ILE A 580 10.86 -84.95 43.71
N HIS A 581 10.45 -84.19 44.73
CA HIS A 581 10.35 -84.64 46.13
C HIS A 581 8.94 -84.61 46.73
N HIS A 582 7.89 -84.64 45.90
CA HIS A 582 6.52 -84.88 46.35
C HIS A 582 5.92 -86.14 45.75
#